data_AF-A0AAD6N5D0-F1
#
_entry.id   AF-A0AAD6N5D0-F1
#
_cell.length_a   1.000
_cell.length_b   1.000
_cell.length_c   1.000
_cell.angle_alpha   90.00
_cell.angle_beta   90.00
_cell.angle_gamma   90.00
#
_symmetry.space_group_name_H-M   'P 1'
#
loop_
_entity.id
_entity.type
_entity.pdbx_description
1 polymer ?
#
loop_
_entity_poly.entity_id
_entity_poly.type
_entity_poly.pdbx_seq_one_letter_code
_entity_poly.pdbx_strand_id
1 'polypeptide(L)'
;MELLPTEILFGIVKYLDNWEVKQLSLSSRRVRDVCLPTLFRKLSIEFSNEGFDLLESVLESNLHRYIFSFEYVAPMLLKPEIRNYEFFKTQILSPQTYVETCESYDDVNSREDWDEMEYLSGDLPSYTRVYKTLRRTCAEQQEIIKTGRGLTLMSLAFNLLFNLKELILVFCQRRDDEDWETDYQQVYDMTQQRSYEHHIKLVLAALKGCSITLKAIEITCLGPPDDPPSGSRDSLTIPLTELVGHAPGLRLVESALPLALLCRISLNRASYNVTLSPCDLSVFIMSKSVTREGLPL
;
A
#
# COMPACT_ATOMS: atom_id res chain seq x y z
N MET A 1 7.44 -32.93 22.50
CA MET A 1 6.48 -31.82 22.35
C MET A 1 5.27 -31.98 23.26
N GLU A 2 4.58 -33.12 23.26
CA GLU A 2 3.33 -33.30 24.03
C GLU A 2 3.49 -33.25 25.56
N LEU A 3 4.66 -33.63 26.08
CA LEU A 3 4.96 -33.60 27.52
C LEU A 3 5.55 -32.27 28.00
N LEU A 4 5.87 -31.34 27.09
CA LEU A 4 6.41 -30.03 27.49
C LEU A 4 5.30 -29.17 28.09
N PRO A 5 5.57 -28.38 29.14
CA PRO A 5 4.66 -27.34 29.61
C PRO A 5 4.37 -26.31 28.51
N THR A 6 3.18 -25.73 28.52
CA THR A 6 2.73 -24.80 27.46
C THR A 6 3.60 -23.54 27.41
N GLU A 7 4.09 -23.10 28.56
CA GLU A 7 4.98 -21.96 28.73
C GLU A 7 6.32 -22.17 28.03
N ILE A 8 6.85 -23.40 28.10
CA ILE A 8 8.08 -23.76 27.40
C ILE A 8 7.84 -23.77 25.89
N LEU A 9 6.69 -24.27 25.43
CA LEU A 9 6.33 -24.23 24.01
C LEU A 9 6.20 -22.79 23.48
N PHE A 10 5.59 -21.88 24.24
CA PHE A 10 5.57 -20.45 23.90
C PHE A 10 6.97 -19.85 23.84
N GLY A 11 7.83 -20.24 24.78
CA GLY A 11 9.24 -19.87 24.79
C GLY A 11 9.94 -20.28 23.50
N ILE A 12 9.79 -21.54 23.07
CA ILE A 12 10.38 -22.06 21.84
C ILE A 12 9.86 -21.30 20.62
N VAL A 13 8.53 -21.16 20.47
CA VAL A 13 7.89 -20.50 19.32
C VAL A 13 8.40 -19.07 19.11
N LYS A 14 8.77 -18.36 20.18
CA LYS A 14 9.31 -17.00 20.09
C LYS A 14 10.65 -16.89 19.36
N TYR A 15 11.42 -17.98 19.30
CA TYR A 15 12.75 -18.01 18.66
C TYR A 15 12.74 -18.66 17.29
N LEU A 16 11.59 -19.14 16.83
CA LEU A 16 11.43 -19.74 15.51
C LEU A 16 11.04 -18.67 14.48
N ASP A 17 11.48 -18.85 13.24
CA ASP A 17 11.00 -18.03 12.14
C ASP A 17 9.57 -18.42 11.71
N ASN A 18 8.96 -17.61 10.86
CA ASN A 18 7.58 -17.85 10.41
C ASN A 18 7.39 -19.20 9.71
N TRP A 19 8.41 -19.66 8.98
CA TRP A 19 8.36 -20.95 8.28
C TRP A 19 8.38 -22.11 9.28
N GLU A 20 9.29 -22.07 10.24
CA GLU A 20 9.42 -23.06 11.31
C GLU A 20 8.16 -23.10 12.19
N VAL A 21 7.61 -21.95 12.58
CA VAL A 21 6.35 -21.88 13.34
C VAL A 21 5.20 -22.50 12.55
N LYS A 22 5.14 -22.25 11.23
CA LYS A 22 4.11 -22.83 10.37
C LYS A 22 4.23 -24.36 10.32
N GLN A 23 5.43 -24.90 10.12
CA GLN A 23 5.67 -26.35 10.15
C GLN A 23 5.30 -26.94 11.52
N LEU A 24 5.71 -26.28 12.60
CA LEU A 24 5.45 -26.72 13.96
C LEU A 24 3.94 -26.80 14.26
N SER A 25 3.16 -25.82 13.75
CA SER A 25 1.71 -25.75 13.94
C SER A 25 0.92 -26.94 13.36
N LEU A 26 1.52 -27.69 12.43
CA LEU A 26 0.90 -28.87 11.81
C LEU A 26 1.03 -30.13 12.65
N SER A 27 1.86 -30.11 13.70
CA SER A 27 2.19 -31.31 14.48
C SER A 27 1.06 -31.80 15.41
N SER A 28 0.34 -30.88 16.07
CA SER A 28 -0.82 -31.22 16.91
C SER A 28 -1.69 -30.01 17.20
N ARG A 29 -2.94 -30.23 17.64
CA ARG A 29 -3.86 -29.15 18.00
C ARG A 29 -3.30 -28.23 19.09
N ARG A 30 -2.70 -28.79 20.15
CA ARG A 30 -2.12 -28.01 21.25
C ARG A 30 -0.99 -27.11 20.76
N VAL A 31 -0.12 -27.64 19.91
CA VAL A 31 1.00 -26.89 19.35
C VAL A 31 0.51 -25.80 18.40
N ARG A 32 -0.48 -26.12 17.56
CA ARG A 32 -1.16 -25.14 16.71
C ARG A 32 -1.69 -23.96 17.52
N ASP A 33 -2.41 -24.21 18.61
CA ASP A 33 -2.99 -23.17 19.46
C ASP A 33 -1.92 -22.25 20.08
N VAL A 34 -0.73 -22.79 20.38
CA VAL A 34 0.44 -22.02 20.86
C VAL A 34 1.10 -21.21 19.74
N CYS A 35 1.06 -21.70 18.50
CA CYS A 35 1.62 -21.02 17.33
C CYS A 35 0.73 -19.90 16.77
N LEU A 36 -0.60 -19.99 16.95
CA LEU A 36 -1.57 -19.03 16.39
C LEU A 36 -1.22 -17.55 16.67
N PRO A 37 -0.86 -17.14 17.90
CA PRO A 37 -0.52 -15.74 18.18
C PRO A 37 0.66 -15.20 17.38
N THR A 38 1.62 -16.07 17.02
CA THR A 38 2.78 -15.68 16.20
C THR A 38 2.42 -15.65 14.72
N LEU A 39 1.70 -16.68 14.23
CA LEU A 39 1.32 -16.79 12.82
C LEU A 39 0.37 -15.68 12.38
N PHE A 40 -0.59 -15.32 13.23
CA PHE A 40 -1.61 -14.32 12.95
C PHE A 40 -1.30 -12.99 13.66
N ARG A 41 -0.03 -12.70 13.93
CA ARG A 41 0.36 -11.45 14.58
C ARG A 41 0.19 -10.24 13.65
N LYS A 42 0.42 -10.44 12.35
CA LYS A 42 0.31 -9.41 11.31
C LYS A 42 -0.75 -9.82 10.30
N LEU A 43 -1.66 -8.91 9.98
CA LEU A 43 -2.61 -9.04 8.88
C LEU A 43 -2.26 -8.01 7.81
N SER A 44 -2.13 -8.43 6.56
CA SER A 44 -1.93 -7.54 5.42
C SER A 44 -3.08 -7.71 4.45
N ILE A 45 -3.67 -6.60 4.02
CA ILE A 45 -4.72 -6.57 3.01
C ILE A 45 -4.43 -5.50 1.98
N GLU A 46 -4.88 -5.73 0.75
CA GLU A 46 -4.87 -4.74 -0.32
C GLU A 46 -6.26 -4.11 -0.48
N PHE A 47 -6.32 -2.90 -1.03
CA PHE A 47 -7.57 -2.29 -1.47
C PHE A 47 -8.14 -3.00 -2.72
N SER A 48 -8.71 -4.18 -2.49
CA SER A 48 -9.38 -5.03 -3.47
C SER A 48 -10.51 -5.80 -2.79
N ASN A 49 -11.44 -6.34 -3.57
CA ASN A 49 -12.48 -7.21 -3.05
C ASN A 49 -11.88 -8.44 -2.36
N GLU A 50 -10.83 -9.03 -2.94
CA GLU A 50 -10.14 -10.18 -2.32
C GLU A 50 -9.50 -9.80 -0.96
N GLY A 51 -8.84 -8.64 -0.88
CA GLY A 51 -8.29 -8.14 0.38
C GLY A 51 -9.36 -7.89 1.44
N PHE A 52 -10.52 -7.37 1.02
CA PHE A 52 -11.66 -7.15 1.91
C PHE A 52 -12.40 -8.44 2.31
N ASP A 53 -12.51 -9.42 1.41
CA ASP A 53 -13.04 -10.76 1.72
C ASP A 53 -12.15 -11.46 2.76
N LEU A 54 -10.82 -11.35 2.60
CA LEU A 54 -9.85 -11.85 3.58
C LEU A 54 -10.05 -11.15 4.94
N LEU A 55 -10.15 -9.82 4.95
CA LEU A 55 -10.41 -9.07 6.19
C LEU A 55 -11.67 -9.56 6.89
N GLU A 56 -12.78 -9.64 6.16
CA GLU A 56 -14.07 -10.11 6.66
C GLU A 56 -13.95 -11.51 7.28
N SER A 57 -13.32 -12.46 6.58
CA SER A 57 -13.11 -13.82 7.09
C SER A 57 -12.28 -13.86 8.39
N VAL A 58 -11.28 -12.98 8.53
CA VAL A 58 -10.46 -12.88 9.75
C VAL A 58 -11.27 -12.30 10.91
N LEU A 59 -12.08 -11.28 10.65
CA LEU A 59 -12.94 -10.64 11.64
C LEU A 59 -14.04 -11.57 12.15
N GLU A 60 -14.62 -12.40 11.28
CA GLU A 60 -15.61 -13.42 11.65
C GLU A 60 -14.98 -14.60 12.42
N SER A 61 -13.70 -14.86 12.20
CA SER A 61 -12.98 -15.91 12.90
C SER A 61 -12.54 -15.50 14.30
N ASN A 62 -12.01 -16.45 15.08
CA ASN A 62 -11.36 -16.13 16.35
C ASN A 62 -9.95 -15.52 16.21
N LEU A 63 -9.43 -15.35 14.99
CA LEU A 63 -8.05 -14.93 14.73
C LEU A 63 -7.83 -13.43 14.93
N HIS A 64 -8.87 -12.60 14.79
CA HIS A 64 -8.80 -11.14 14.99
C HIS A 64 -8.18 -10.77 16.35
N ARG A 65 -8.32 -11.61 17.38
CA ARG A 65 -7.74 -11.42 18.71
C ARG A 65 -6.21 -11.47 18.74
N TYR A 66 -5.58 -12.08 17.74
CA TYR A 66 -4.11 -12.25 17.68
C TYR A 66 -3.43 -11.15 16.87
N ILE A 67 -4.20 -10.39 16.08
CA ILE A 67 -3.67 -9.33 15.24
C ILE A 67 -3.14 -8.19 16.12
N PHE A 68 -1.85 -7.95 15.99
CA PHE A 68 -1.12 -6.88 16.67
C PHE A 68 -0.69 -5.78 15.71
N SER A 69 -0.43 -6.14 14.45
CA SER A 69 -0.02 -5.25 13.38
C SER A 69 -0.98 -5.44 12.19
N PHE A 70 -1.46 -4.33 11.65
CA PHE A 70 -2.37 -4.32 10.51
C PHE A 70 -1.74 -3.50 9.39
N GLU A 71 -1.53 -4.14 8.26
CA GLU A 71 -0.96 -3.56 7.05
C GLU A 71 -2.06 -3.38 6.01
N TYR A 72 -2.18 -2.16 5.51
CA TYR A 72 -3.10 -1.79 4.46
C TYR A 72 -2.30 -1.30 3.26
N VAL A 73 -2.39 -2.07 2.17
CA VAL A 73 -1.75 -1.78 0.90
C VAL A 73 -2.72 -0.94 0.07
N ALA A 74 -2.31 0.31 -0.16
CA ALA A 74 -3.04 1.34 -0.90
C ALA A 74 -2.49 1.44 -2.33
N PRO A 75 -3.16 0.86 -3.34
CA PRO A 75 -2.79 1.02 -4.74
C PRO A 75 -3.16 2.42 -5.23
N MET A 76 -2.69 2.80 -6.42
CA MET A 76 -3.20 3.98 -7.10
C MET A 76 -4.64 3.74 -7.60
N LEU A 77 -5.50 4.74 -7.45
CA LEU A 77 -6.86 4.66 -7.97
C LEU A 77 -6.87 5.03 -9.45
N LEU A 78 -7.45 4.18 -10.28
CA LEU A 78 -7.57 4.41 -11.72
C LEU A 78 -8.64 5.47 -12.03
N LYS A 79 -8.37 6.28 -13.05
CA LYS A 79 -9.32 7.24 -13.62
C LYS A 79 -10.57 6.50 -14.15
N PRO A 80 -11.81 6.85 -13.73
CA PRO A 80 -13.03 6.17 -14.17
C PRO A 80 -13.21 6.10 -15.69
N GLU A 81 -12.65 7.07 -16.41
CA GLU A 81 -12.70 7.22 -17.86
C GLU A 81 -12.06 6.04 -18.61
N ILE A 82 -11.12 5.32 -17.97
CA ILE A 82 -10.49 4.09 -18.49
C ILE A 82 -11.54 3.03 -18.85
N ARG A 83 -12.72 3.06 -18.23
CA ARG A 83 -13.79 2.11 -18.54
C ARG A 83 -14.37 2.30 -19.94
N ASN A 84 -14.24 3.48 -20.54
CA ASN A 84 -14.67 3.74 -21.91
C ASN A 84 -13.53 3.40 -22.88
N TYR A 85 -13.73 2.35 -23.69
CA TYR A 85 -12.72 1.90 -24.66
C TYR A 85 -12.33 2.99 -25.67
N GLU A 86 -13.30 3.77 -26.15
CA GLU A 86 -13.04 4.85 -27.11
C GLU A 86 -12.19 5.96 -26.48
N PHE A 87 -12.46 6.29 -25.22
CA PHE A 87 -11.65 7.27 -24.49
C PHE A 87 -10.26 6.72 -24.21
N PHE A 88 -10.16 5.47 -23.72
CA PHE A 88 -8.89 4.81 -23.45
C PHE A 88 -7.98 4.81 -24.68
N LYS A 89 -8.49 4.36 -25.83
CA LYS A 89 -7.71 4.21 -27.07
C LYS A 89 -7.35 5.54 -27.74
N THR A 90 -8.00 6.65 -27.39
CA THR A 90 -7.76 7.95 -28.03
C THR A 90 -7.07 8.96 -27.12
N GLN A 91 -7.25 8.86 -25.80
CA GLN A 91 -6.81 9.88 -24.84
C GLN A 91 -5.87 9.35 -23.76
N ILE A 92 -5.80 8.02 -23.53
CA ILE A 92 -4.99 7.43 -22.46
C ILE A 92 -3.81 6.67 -23.04
N LEU A 93 -4.09 5.62 -23.81
CA LEU A 93 -3.08 4.79 -24.43
C LEU A 93 -3.58 4.39 -25.82
N SER A 94 -3.09 5.08 -26.85
CA SER A 94 -3.44 4.71 -28.22
C SER A 94 -2.71 3.44 -28.64
N PRO A 95 -3.28 2.62 -29.55
CA PRO A 95 -2.57 1.45 -30.08
C PRO A 95 -1.21 1.83 -30.67
N GLN A 96 -1.12 2.97 -31.36
CA GLN A 96 0.13 3.48 -31.92
C GLN A 96 1.16 3.79 -30.84
N THR A 97 0.76 4.50 -29.78
CA THR A 97 1.65 4.84 -28.64
C THR A 97 2.09 3.60 -27.87
N TYR A 98 1.18 2.63 -27.71
CA TYR A 98 1.52 1.34 -27.12
C TYR A 98 2.58 0.60 -27.95
N VAL A 99 2.42 0.55 -29.29
CA VAL A 99 3.41 -0.04 -30.19
C VAL A 99 4.75 0.67 -30.08
N GLU A 100 4.77 2.01 -30.14
CA GLU A 100 6.01 2.81 -29.97
C GLU A 100 6.70 2.53 -28.63
N THR A 101 5.93 2.29 -27.57
CA THR A 101 6.47 1.92 -26.26
C THR A 101 7.05 0.53 -26.28
N CYS A 102 6.35 -0.46 -26.85
CA CYS A 102 6.88 -1.82 -27.00
C CYS A 102 8.12 -1.87 -27.91
N GLU A 103 8.13 -1.12 -29.02
CA GLU A 103 9.29 -0.98 -29.92
C GLU A 103 10.50 -0.35 -29.21
N SER A 104 10.28 0.49 -28.17
CA SER A 104 11.39 1.03 -27.36
C SER A 104 12.02 0.01 -26.40
N TYR A 105 11.33 -1.09 -26.10
CA TYR A 105 11.85 -2.20 -25.31
C TYR A 105 12.56 -3.26 -26.18
N ASP A 106 12.15 -3.41 -27.44
CA ASP A 106 12.75 -4.33 -28.41
C ASP A 106 13.63 -3.59 -29.44
N ASP A 107 14.94 -3.47 -29.15
CA ASP A 107 15.97 -3.14 -30.16
C ASP A 107 16.19 -4.33 -31.13
N VAL A 108 15.12 -4.84 -31.74
CA VAL A 108 15.18 -5.91 -32.74
C VAL A 108 14.28 -5.56 -33.93
N ASN A 109 14.96 -5.15 -35.00
CA ASN A 109 14.43 -4.86 -36.33
C ASN A 109 13.62 -6.04 -36.96
N SER A 110 12.36 -6.24 -36.59
CA SER A 110 11.45 -7.07 -37.41
C SER A 110 10.05 -6.48 -37.45
N ARG A 111 9.81 -5.69 -38.49
CA ARG A 111 8.56 -4.98 -38.78
C ARG A 111 7.63 -5.82 -39.67
N GLU A 112 7.36 -7.07 -39.32
CA GLU A 112 6.48 -7.93 -40.13
C GLU A 112 5.50 -8.72 -39.25
N ASP A 113 4.21 -8.62 -39.60
CA ASP A 113 3.03 -9.36 -39.12
C ASP A 113 2.46 -9.06 -37.72
N TRP A 114 1.63 -8.00 -37.64
CA TRP A 114 0.87 -7.61 -36.44
C TRP A 114 -0.64 -7.92 -36.48
N ASP A 115 -1.19 -8.40 -37.59
CA ASP A 115 -2.66 -8.54 -37.73
C ASP A 115 -3.24 -9.86 -37.16
N GLU A 116 -2.43 -10.86 -36.81
CA GLU A 116 -2.94 -12.16 -36.32
C GLU A 116 -2.24 -12.78 -35.10
N MET A 117 -1.26 -12.11 -34.48
CA MET A 117 -0.50 -12.72 -33.37
C MET A 117 -1.00 -12.29 -31.99
N GLU A 118 -1.67 -13.22 -31.31
CA GLU A 118 -1.66 -13.32 -29.85
C GLU A 118 -0.19 -13.52 -29.42
N TYR A 119 0.58 -12.42 -29.34
CA TYR A 119 2.03 -12.43 -29.11
C TYR A 119 2.37 -13.29 -27.88
N LEU A 120 2.99 -14.43 -28.16
CA LEU A 120 3.46 -15.46 -27.22
C LEU A 120 5.00 -15.47 -27.12
N SER A 121 5.65 -14.32 -27.30
CA SER A 121 7.10 -14.19 -27.06
C SER A 121 7.46 -12.77 -26.65
N GLY A 122 7.90 -12.59 -25.40
CA GLY A 122 8.33 -11.33 -24.79
C GLY A 122 7.43 -10.93 -23.62
N ASP A 123 8.02 -10.49 -22.51
CA ASP A 123 7.39 -10.27 -21.20
C ASP A 123 6.29 -9.17 -21.14
N LEU A 124 5.85 -8.65 -22.29
CA LEU A 124 4.87 -7.57 -22.41
C LEU A 124 3.46 -8.10 -22.76
N PRO A 125 2.42 -7.70 -22.02
CA PRO A 125 1.05 -8.14 -22.27
C PRO A 125 0.43 -7.40 -23.44
N SER A 126 -0.34 -8.08 -24.29
CA SER A 126 -1.05 -7.46 -25.42
C SER A 126 -1.90 -6.23 -25.03
N TYR A 127 -2.04 -5.27 -25.94
CA TYR A 127 -2.86 -4.07 -25.73
C TYR A 127 -4.27 -4.39 -25.21
N THR A 128 -4.90 -5.45 -25.75
CA THR A 128 -6.22 -5.89 -25.30
C THR A 128 -6.19 -6.44 -23.86
N ARG A 129 -5.13 -7.16 -23.48
CA ARG A 129 -4.93 -7.64 -22.11
C ARG A 129 -4.72 -6.46 -21.15
N VAL A 130 -3.89 -5.49 -21.52
CA VAL A 130 -3.68 -4.23 -20.77
C VAL A 130 -5.01 -3.55 -20.48
N TYR A 131 -5.79 -3.26 -21.53
CA TYR A 131 -7.08 -2.60 -21.39
C TYR A 131 -8.06 -3.40 -20.52
N LYS A 132 -8.18 -4.71 -20.73
CA LYS A 132 -9.13 -5.55 -19.97
C LYS A 132 -8.78 -5.59 -18.49
N THR A 133 -7.50 -5.69 -18.15
CA THR A 133 -7.03 -5.69 -16.76
C THR A 133 -7.32 -4.36 -16.10
N LEU A 134 -6.87 -3.24 -16.68
CA LEU A 134 -7.10 -1.90 -16.14
C LEU A 134 -8.59 -1.59 -15.99
N ARG A 135 -9.41 -1.97 -16.98
CA ARG A 135 -10.87 -1.82 -16.92
C ARG A 135 -11.48 -2.61 -15.76
N ARG A 136 -11.03 -3.84 -15.52
CA ARG A 136 -11.51 -4.69 -14.42
C ARG A 136 -11.12 -4.09 -13.08
N THR A 137 -9.84 -3.74 -12.91
CA THR A 137 -9.32 -3.11 -11.68
C THR A 137 -10.05 -1.80 -11.40
N CYS A 138 -10.26 -0.95 -12.41
CA CYS A 138 -11.01 0.29 -12.26
C CYS A 138 -12.47 0.02 -11.87
N ALA A 139 -13.14 -0.95 -12.47
CA ALA A 139 -14.52 -1.29 -12.13
C ALA A 139 -14.66 -1.73 -10.66
N GLU A 140 -13.73 -2.56 -10.19
CA GLU A 140 -13.65 -3.03 -8.81
C GLU A 140 -13.38 -1.88 -7.82
N GLN A 141 -12.37 -1.05 -8.06
CA GLN A 141 -12.07 0.11 -7.22
C GLN A 141 -13.29 1.04 -7.11
N GLN A 142 -13.95 1.33 -8.23
CA GLN A 142 -15.14 2.18 -8.25
C GLN A 142 -16.33 1.55 -7.51
N GLU A 143 -16.49 0.23 -7.59
CA GLU A 143 -17.50 -0.50 -6.82
C GLU A 143 -17.25 -0.39 -5.32
N ILE A 144 -16.01 -0.65 -4.86
CA ILE A 144 -15.62 -0.54 -3.44
C ILE A 144 -15.87 0.88 -2.93
N ILE A 145 -15.49 1.90 -3.69
CA ILE A 145 -15.68 3.30 -3.34
C ILE A 145 -17.18 3.65 -3.27
N LYS A 146 -17.95 3.26 -4.30
CA LYS A 146 -19.37 3.60 -4.41
C LYS A 146 -20.22 2.91 -3.34
N THR A 147 -19.91 1.65 -3.02
CA THR A 147 -20.62 0.88 -2.00
C THR A 147 -20.20 1.27 -0.57
N GLY A 148 -19.06 1.97 -0.43
CA GLY A 148 -18.49 2.29 0.88
C GLY A 148 -17.91 1.07 1.61
N ARG A 149 -17.76 -0.07 0.92
CA ARG A 149 -17.32 -1.34 1.50
C ARG A 149 -16.03 -1.20 2.30
N GLY A 150 -15.05 -0.49 1.74
CA GLY A 150 -13.75 -0.28 2.38
C GLY A 150 -13.87 0.45 3.72
N LEU A 151 -14.67 1.52 3.79
CA LEU A 151 -14.90 2.24 5.05
C LEU A 151 -15.60 1.37 6.08
N THR A 152 -16.67 0.67 5.69
CA THR A 152 -17.46 -0.18 6.59
C THR A 152 -16.60 -1.27 7.22
N LEU A 153 -15.83 -2.01 6.41
CA LEU A 153 -14.97 -3.09 6.91
C LEU A 153 -13.78 -2.59 7.72
N MET A 154 -13.16 -1.48 7.33
CA MET A 154 -12.05 -0.89 8.09
C MET A 154 -12.52 -0.36 9.45
N SER A 155 -13.69 0.29 9.51
CA SER A 155 -14.32 0.68 10.78
C SER A 155 -14.63 -0.53 11.64
N LEU A 156 -15.17 -1.61 11.07
CA LEU A 156 -15.44 -2.84 11.80
C LEU A 156 -14.13 -3.46 12.33
N ALA A 157 -13.09 -3.51 11.50
CA ALA A 157 -11.78 -4.01 11.87
C ALA A 157 -11.21 -3.23 13.07
N PHE A 158 -11.20 -1.90 13.02
CA PHE A 158 -10.70 -1.10 14.13
C PHE A 158 -11.57 -1.14 15.39
N ASN A 159 -12.79 -1.67 15.33
CA ASN A 159 -13.57 -1.96 16.54
C ASN A 159 -13.29 -3.36 17.10
N LEU A 160 -12.97 -4.34 16.26
CA LEU A 160 -12.76 -5.74 16.66
C LEU A 160 -11.29 -6.10 16.95
N LEU A 161 -10.33 -5.39 16.35
CA LEU A 161 -8.89 -5.62 16.53
C LEU A 161 -8.38 -4.92 17.81
N PHE A 162 -8.90 -5.30 18.97
CA PHE A 162 -8.59 -4.66 20.26
C PHE A 162 -7.11 -4.74 20.68
N ASN A 163 -6.38 -5.72 20.16
CA ASN A 163 -4.94 -5.89 20.40
C ASN A 163 -4.05 -5.13 19.40
N LEU A 164 -4.64 -4.43 18.43
CA LEU A 164 -3.91 -3.67 17.44
C LEU A 164 -3.05 -2.59 18.12
N LYS A 165 -1.76 -2.58 17.79
CA LYS A 165 -0.79 -1.57 18.24
C LYS A 165 -0.04 -0.90 17.10
N GLU A 166 -0.02 -1.51 15.93
CA GLU A 166 0.73 -1.02 14.79
C GLU A 166 -0.16 -0.97 13.56
N LEU A 167 -0.20 0.18 12.90
CA LEU A 167 -0.86 0.38 11.62
C LEU A 167 0.23 0.69 10.58
N ILE A 168 0.28 -0.08 9.51
CA ILE A 168 1.23 0.08 8.41
C ILE A 168 0.44 0.46 7.18
N LEU A 169 0.74 1.61 6.59
CA LEU A 169 0.19 2.05 5.32
C LEU A 169 1.26 1.93 4.25
N VAL A 170 1.06 1.01 3.31
CA VAL A 170 1.97 0.80 2.19
C VAL A 170 1.34 1.43 0.97
N PHE A 171 1.91 2.53 0.48
CA PHE A 171 1.48 3.16 -0.75
C PHE A 171 2.22 2.51 -1.91
N CYS A 172 1.51 1.66 -2.65
CA CYS A 172 2.14 0.87 -3.69
C CYS A 172 2.51 1.74 -4.90
N GLN A 173 3.81 1.88 -5.09
CA GLN A 173 4.48 2.04 -6.37
C GLN A 173 5.32 0.75 -6.47
N ARG A 174 4.76 -0.37 -6.95
CA ARG A 174 5.50 -1.64 -7.00
C ARG A 174 6.79 -1.43 -7.80
N ARG A 175 7.93 -1.70 -7.17
CA ARG A 175 9.30 -1.54 -7.68
C ARG A 175 9.93 -2.86 -8.12
N ASP A 176 9.17 -3.95 -8.08
CA ASP A 176 9.67 -5.23 -8.59
C ASP A 176 9.52 -5.24 -10.11
N ASP A 177 10.58 -5.65 -10.80
CA ASP A 177 10.84 -5.53 -12.24
C ASP A 177 9.84 -6.28 -13.17
N GLU A 178 8.69 -6.75 -12.65
CA GLU A 178 7.74 -7.61 -13.35
C GLU A 178 6.29 -7.09 -13.38
N ASP A 179 5.96 -5.96 -12.75
CA ASP A 179 4.58 -5.44 -12.74
C ASP A 179 4.35 -4.32 -13.75
N TRP A 180 4.24 -4.72 -15.03
CA TRP A 180 3.89 -3.83 -16.14
C TRP A 180 2.70 -2.91 -15.81
N GLU A 181 1.74 -3.34 -14.98
CA GLU A 181 0.56 -2.54 -14.65
C GLU A 181 0.97 -1.22 -13.99
N THR A 182 1.99 -1.25 -13.15
CA THR A 182 2.49 -0.09 -12.40
C THR A 182 3.23 0.88 -13.33
N ASP A 183 3.99 0.36 -14.28
CA ASP A 183 4.73 1.15 -15.28
C ASP A 183 3.78 1.88 -16.22
N TYR A 184 2.80 1.17 -16.79
CA TYR A 184 1.80 1.78 -17.67
C TYR A 184 0.93 2.80 -16.91
N GLN A 185 0.60 2.55 -15.64
CA GLN A 185 -0.19 3.50 -14.86
C GLN A 185 0.52 4.84 -14.66
N GLN A 186 1.83 4.80 -14.43
CA GLN A 186 2.65 5.98 -14.20
C GLN A 186 2.95 6.73 -15.50
N VAL A 187 3.39 6.01 -16.55
CA VAL A 187 3.78 6.61 -17.84
C VAL A 187 2.61 7.35 -18.50
N TYR A 188 1.38 6.83 -18.35
CA TYR A 188 0.21 7.32 -19.10
C TYR A 188 -0.79 8.11 -18.26
N ASP A 189 -0.39 8.57 -17.07
CA ASP A 189 -1.25 9.36 -16.17
C ASP A 189 -2.64 8.70 -15.99
N MET A 190 -2.65 7.38 -15.76
CA MET A 190 -3.90 6.60 -15.66
C MET A 190 -4.56 6.72 -14.28
N THR A 191 -3.89 7.37 -13.34
CA THR A 191 -4.24 7.39 -11.92
C THR A 191 -4.91 8.71 -11.51
N GLN A 192 -5.70 8.68 -10.45
CA GLN A 192 -6.34 9.86 -9.90
C GLN A 192 -5.33 10.67 -9.08
N GLN A 193 -5.31 11.98 -9.27
CA GLN A 193 -4.41 12.91 -8.55
C GLN A 193 -4.53 12.84 -7.02
N ARG A 194 -5.68 12.40 -6.51
CA ARG A 194 -6.00 12.33 -5.07
C ARG A 194 -6.11 10.90 -4.54
N SER A 195 -5.48 9.93 -5.22
CA SER A 195 -5.50 8.51 -4.80
C SER A 195 -5.03 8.34 -3.36
N TYR A 196 -3.84 8.85 -3.03
CA TYR A 196 -3.30 8.75 -1.66
C TYR A 196 -4.16 9.48 -0.62
N GLU A 197 -4.69 10.65 -0.98
CA GLU A 197 -5.58 11.43 -0.11
C GLU A 197 -6.84 10.62 0.23
N HIS A 198 -7.41 9.91 -0.77
CA HIS A 198 -8.56 9.04 -0.56
C HIS A 198 -8.27 7.94 0.47
N HIS A 199 -7.14 7.23 0.32
CA HIS A 199 -6.77 6.14 1.22
C HIS A 199 -6.52 6.63 2.65
N ILE A 200 -5.81 7.75 2.82
CA ILE A 200 -5.57 8.32 4.16
C ILE A 200 -6.89 8.76 4.80
N LYS A 201 -7.78 9.41 4.04
CA LYS A 201 -9.10 9.82 4.53
C LYS A 201 -9.98 8.63 4.90
N LEU A 202 -9.92 7.55 4.13
CA LEU A 202 -10.64 6.31 4.44
C LEU A 202 -10.16 5.74 5.78
N VAL A 203 -8.85 5.62 5.98
CA VAL A 203 -8.25 5.13 7.23
C VAL A 203 -8.60 6.05 8.41
N LEU A 204 -8.48 7.36 8.24
CA LEU A 204 -8.87 8.35 9.26
C LEU A 204 -10.33 8.24 9.65
N ALA A 205 -11.22 8.18 8.65
CA ALA A 205 -12.64 8.02 8.89
C ALA A 205 -12.95 6.71 9.63
N ALA A 206 -12.22 5.64 9.32
CA ALA A 206 -12.35 4.37 10.02
C ALA A 206 -11.83 4.42 11.47
N LEU A 207 -10.72 5.13 11.72
CA LEU A 207 -10.17 5.33 13.07
C LEU A 207 -11.06 6.23 13.93
N LYS A 208 -11.83 7.13 13.32
CA LYS A 208 -12.70 8.06 14.03
C LYS A 208 -13.79 7.31 14.80
N GLY A 209 -13.75 7.45 16.12
CA GLY A 209 -14.71 6.78 17.02
C GLY A 209 -14.27 5.40 17.52
N CYS A 210 -13.10 4.92 17.10
CA CYS A 210 -12.50 3.70 17.65
C CYS A 210 -11.69 4.02 18.91
N SER A 211 -11.71 3.11 19.89
CA SER A 211 -10.96 3.24 21.15
C SER A 211 -9.55 2.62 21.11
N ILE A 212 -9.06 2.26 19.92
CA ILE A 212 -7.72 1.67 19.77
C ILE A 212 -6.65 2.69 20.17
N THR A 213 -5.73 2.24 21.03
CA THR A 213 -4.50 2.96 21.33
C THR A 213 -3.36 2.39 20.49
N LEU A 214 -3.12 3.02 19.33
CA LEU A 214 -1.98 2.69 18.48
C LEU A 214 -0.69 3.15 19.15
N LYS A 215 0.36 2.32 19.07
CA LYS A 215 1.71 2.66 19.51
C LYS A 215 2.54 3.26 18.38
N ALA A 216 2.33 2.80 17.16
CA ALA A 216 3.06 3.27 16.01
C ALA A 216 2.19 3.27 14.75
N ILE A 217 2.43 4.25 13.89
CA ILE A 217 2.00 4.26 12.50
C ILE A 217 3.27 4.19 11.65
N GLU A 218 3.25 3.32 10.66
CA GLU A 218 4.29 3.21 9.64
C GLU A 218 3.71 3.63 8.29
N ILE A 219 4.45 4.48 7.57
CA ILE A 219 4.11 4.89 6.22
C ILE A 219 5.26 4.46 5.32
N THR A 220 4.92 3.67 4.30
CA THR A 220 5.87 3.06 3.38
C THR A 220 5.56 3.47 1.95
N CYS A 221 6.61 3.78 1.17
CA CYS A 221 6.54 4.08 -0.27
C CYS A 221 5.60 5.24 -0.66
N LEU A 222 5.36 6.23 0.21
CA LEU A 222 4.66 7.44 -0.21
C LEU A 222 5.61 8.35 -1.00
N GLY A 223 5.78 8.04 -2.29
CA GLY A 223 6.56 8.81 -3.24
C GLY A 223 5.87 10.10 -3.69
N PRO A 224 6.63 11.15 -4.06
CA PRO A 224 6.05 12.28 -4.79
C PRO A 224 5.46 11.76 -6.11
N PRO A 225 4.30 12.28 -6.57
CA PRO A 225 3.98 12.18 -7.99
C PRO A 225 5.14 12.80 -8.77
N ASP A 226 5.63 12.16 -9.83
CA ASP A 226 6.84 12.61 -10.54
C ASP A 226 6.71 14.00 -11.17
N ASP A 227 5.49 14.55 -11.25
CA ASP A 227 5.26 15.99 -11.39
C ASP A 227 3.89 16.37 -10.80
N PRO A 228 3.80 16.79 -9.52
CA PRO A 228 2.53 17.27 -9.02
C PRO A 228 2.28 18.67 -9.60
N PRO A 229 1.13 18.94 -10.22
CA PRO A 229 0.70 20.32 -10.40
C PRO A 229 0.76 21.01 -9.03
N SER A 230 1.27 22.24 -9.00
CA SER A 230 1.74 22.97 -7.82
C SER A 230 0.77 23.05 -6.62
N GLY A 231 -0.49 22.62 -6.76
CA GLY A 231 -1.49 22.54 -5.69
C GLY A 231 -1.76 21.16 -5.06
N SER A 232 -1.20 20.05 -5.58
CA SER A 232 -1.49 18.70 -5.05
C SER A 232 -0.82 18.42 -3.70
N ARG A 233 0.39 18.93 -3.48
CA ARG A 233 1.21 18.62 -2.28
C ARG A 233 0.55 19.07 -0.96
N ASP A 234 -0.22 20.15 -0.98
CA ASP A 234 -0.88 20.68 0.22
C ASP A 234 -2.11 19.87 0.63
N SER A 235 -2.69 19.08 -0.29
CA SER A 235 -3.88 18.27 0.00
C SER A 235 -3.64 17.16 1.02
N LEU A 236 -2.42 16.62 1.07
CA LEU A 236 -2.01 15.54 1.97
C LEU A 236 -1.56 16.03 3.35
N THR A 237 -1.17 17.31 3.45
CA THR A 237 -0.66 17.96 4.68
C THR A 237 -1.60 17.75 5.87
N ILE A 238 -2.89 18.07 5.69
CA ILE A 238 -3.89 17.99 6.77
C ILE A 238 -4.18 16.52 7.13
N PRO A 239 -4.56 15.63 6.18
CA PRO A 239 -4.84 14.24 6.49
C PRO A 239 -3.64 13.49 7.10
N LEU A 240 -2.42 13.72 6.62
CA LEU A 240 -1.23 13.08 7.20
C LEU A 240 -0.99 13.54 8.64
N THR A 241 -1.18 14.83 8.93
CA THR A 241 -1.01 15.36 10.28
C THR A 241 -2.05 14.76 11.23
N GLU A 242 -3.31 14.69 10.79
CA GLU A 242 -4.37 14.06 11.56
C GLU A 242 -4.06 12.58 11.82
N LEU A 243 -3.60 11.86 10.79
CA LEU A 243 -3.27 10.44 10.87
C LEU A 243 -2.16 10.18 11.89
N VAL A 244 -1.06 10.93 11.80
CA VAL A 244 0.07 10.82 12.73
C VAL A 244 -0.35 11.17 14.16
N GLY A 245 -1.36 12.03 14.34
CA GLY A 245 -1.94 12.34 15.64
C GLY A 245 -2.56 11.14 16.38
N HIS A 246 -2.85 10.03 15.69
CA HIS A 246 -3.40 8.82 16.29
C HIS A 246 -2.37 7.89 16.96
N ALA A 247 -1.06 8.14 16.82
CA ALA A 247 -0.02 7.32 17.43
C ALA A 247 1.20 8.15 17.90
N PRO A 248 1.85 7.75 19.01
CA PRO A 248 3.06 8.44 19.48
C PRO A 248 4.32 8.10 18.68
N GLY A 249 4.35 6.94 18.00
CA GLY A 249 5.45 6.52 17.14
C GLY A 249 5.12 6.71 15.66
N LEU A 250 6.07 7.25 14.89
CA LEU A 250 5.98 7.35 13.43
C LEU A 250 7.21 6.70 12.80
N ARG A 251 6.98 5.74 11.91
CA ARG A 251 8.02 5.12 11.09
C ARG A 251 7.81 5.53 9.64
N LEU A 252 8.86 6.05 9.00
CA LEU A 252 8.84 6.38 7.58
C LEU A 252 9.86 5.49 6.88
N VAL A 253 9.39 4.75 5.88
CA VAL A 253 10.20 3.83 5.08
C VAL A 253 10.01 4.19 3.61
N GLU A 254 11.08 4.59 2.93
CA GLU A 254 11.06 4.99 1.52
C GLU A 254 9.99 6.05 1.21
N SER A 255 9.84 7.00 2.12
CA SER A 255 8.73 7.94 2.19
C SER A 255 9.24 9.37 2.39
N ALA A 256 9.91 9.88 1.36
CA ALA A 256 10.45 11.24 1.33
C ALA A 256 9.35 12.32 1.41
N LEU A 257 8.18 12.08 0.82
CA LEU A 257 7.08 13.06 0.76
C LEU A 257 6.45 13.34 2.14
N PRO A 258 6.02 12.33 2.94
CA PRO A 258 5.54 12.57 4.30
C PRO A 258 6.51 13.36 5.15
N LEU A 259 7.80 13.04 5.06
CA LEU A 259 8.82 13.74 5.84
C LEU A 259 8.89 15.22 5.47
N ALA A 260 8.91 15.53 4.17
CA ALA A 260 8.91 16.90 3.68
C ALA A 260 7.66 17.69 4.10
N LEU A 261 6.47 17.06 4.04
CA LEU A 261 5.20 17.68 4.44
C LEU A 261 5.13 17.91 5.96
N LEU A 262 5.47 16.90 6.76
CA LEU A 262 5.43 16.98 8.23
C LEU A 262 6.46 17.96 8.79
N CYS A 263 7.62 18.10 8.15
CA CYS A 263 8.63 19.09 8.55
C CYS A 263 8.12 20.54 8.43
N ARG A 264 7.24 20.83 7.46
CA ARG A 264 6.70 22.18 7.24
C ARG A 264 5.69 22.59 8.30
N ILE A 265 5.00 21.63 8.88
CA ILE A 265 3.85 21.90 9.76
C ILE A 265 4.30 22.31 11.16
N SER A 266 5.59 22.18 11.49
CA SER A 266 6.09 22.12 12.87
C SER A 266 5.33 21.04 13.62
N LEU A 267 5.97 19.92 13.93
CA LEU A 267 5.41 18.89 14.83
C LEU A 267 5.29 19.49 16.24
N ASN A 268 4.39 20.45 16.39
CA ASN A 268 4.10 21.19 17.59
C ASN A 268 3.30 20.25 18.48
N ARG A 269 3.92 19.83 19.58
CA ARG A 269 3.33 19.32 20.85
C ARG A 269 3.58 17.85 21.22
N ALA A 270 4.19 17.00 20.40
CA ALA A 270 4.53 15.65 20.85
C ALA A 270 5.95 15.26 20.44
N SER A 271 6.70 14.67 21.38
CA SER A 271 7.98 14.02 21.14
C SER A 271 7.74 12.75 20.32
N TYR A 272 7.52 12.88 19.01
CA TYR A 272 7.36 11.73 18.13
C TYR A 272 8.71 11.00 18.04
N ASN A 273 8.69 9.69 18.28
CA ASN A 273 9.82 8.83 17.94
C ASN A 273 9.76 8.57 16.44
N VAL A 274 10.43 9.43 15.66
CA VAL A 274 10.56 9.27 14.21
C VAL A 274 11.73 8.34 13.92
N THR A 275 11.45 7.21 13.28
CA THR A 275 12.49 6.33 12.72
C THR A 275 12.47 6.47 11.21
N LEU A 276 13.62 6.78 10.63
CA LEU A 276 13.81 6.92 9.19
C LEU A 276 14.62 5.75 8.66
N SER A 277 14.27 5.24 7.48
CA SER A 277 15.15 4.33 6.75
C SER A 277 16.45 5.04 6.33
N PRO A 278 17.55 4.32 6.08
CA PRO A 278 18.79 4.92 5.58
C PRO A 278 18.59 5.74 4.28
N CYS A 279 17.65 5.30 3.42
CA CYS A 279 17.31 5.96 2.16
C CYS A 279 16.60 7.31 2.38
N ASP A 280 15.79 7.45 3.43
CA ASP A 280 15.06 8.70 3.73
C ASP A 280 15.96 9.75 4.41
N LEU A 281 17.00 9.30 5.11
CA LEU A 281 17.95 10.13 5.83
C LEU A 281 18.77 11.02 4.89
N SER A 282 19.13 10.52 3.71
CA SER A 282 19.87 11.26 2.69
C SER A 282 19.05 12.43 2.14
N VAL A 283 17.76 12.20 1.83
CA VAL A 283 16.82 13.23 1.35
C VAL A 283 16.57 14.30 2.42
N PHE A 284 16.47 13.91 3.69
CA PHE A 284 16.32 14.83 4.81
C PHE A 284 17.53 15.75 5.02
N ILE A 285 18.74 15.20 4.91
CA ILE A 285 19.98 16.00 5.01
C ILE A 285 20.02 17.01 3.86
N MET A 286 19.67 16.59 2.64
CA MET A 286 19.67 17.47 1.46
C MET A 286 18.63 18.60 1.55
N SER A 287 17.43 18.34 2.06
CA SER A 287 16.38 19.38 2.17
C SER A 287 16.72 20.47 3.20
N LYS A 288 17.49 20.12 4.25
CA LYS A 288 18.01 21.08 5.25
C LYS A 288 19.22 21.87 4.78
N SER A 289 20.06 21.33 3.89
CA SER A 289 21.16 22.10 3.28
C SER A 289 20.65 23.16 2.30
N VAL A 290 19.61 22.87 1.51
CA VAL A 290 19.05 23.81 0.52
C VAL A 290 18.33 24.99 1.20
N THR A 291 17.77 24.81 2.40
CA THR A 291 17.10 25.89 3.14
C THR A 291 18.06 26.84 3.87
N ARG A 292 19.38 26.54 3.92
CA ARG A 292 20.38 27.42 4.56
C ARG A 292 21.10 28.39 3.61
N GLU A 293 20.96 28.25 2.30
CA GLU A 293 21.63 29.14 1.32
C GLU A 293 20.81 30.39 0.91
N GLY A 294 19.71 30.69 1.60
CA GLY A 294 18.76 31.76 1.24
C GLY A 294 18.69 32.97 2.17
N LEU A 295 19.72 33.29 2.96
CA LEU A 295 19.79 34.54 3.73
C LEU A 295 20.92 35.43 3.19
N PRO A 296 20.63 36.59 2.58
CA PRO A 296 21.66 37.54 2.22
C PRO A 296 22.20 38.20 3.51
N LEU A 297 23.52 38.30 3.59
CA LEU A 297 24.25 39.15 4.55
C LEU A 297 23.96 40.64 4.29
#